data_AF-A0A2V6YV60-F1
#
_entry.id   AF-A0A2V6YV60-F1
#
_cell.length_a   1.000
_cell.length_b   1.000
_cell.length_c   1.000
_cell.angle_alpha   90.00
_cell.angle_beta   90.00
_cell.angle_gamma   90.00
#
_symmetry.space_group_name_H-M   'P 1'
#
loop_
_entity.id
_entity.type
_entity.pdbx_description
1 polymer ?
#
loop_
_entity_poly.entity_id
_entity_poly.type
_entity_poly.pdbx_seq_one_letter_code
_entity_poly.pdbx_strand_id
1 'polypeptide(L)'
;MRPEATTRTVAFLAVVACLLTLPLRAEGACLASPEPPDRNNPHQFVVAFIESLQWGKQGSSRVQPDAALGDLLLQLTLAQEDYRCAATILDSFAESNDHFIPRIAVLARKTYSALIEFDRRLVAETTAALDTPGGLGSVIDRLSSLGAAKTEEWTGLNHIAAASVYVLVKFGENGAPSRRLRITRSERRELLQKLERAFGPGIRIGLRSAAGDTVNAADGAAYLLYRFLTDRKWRAMDE
;
A
#
# COMPACT_ATOMS: atom_id res chain seq x y z
N MET A 1 -2.74 2.86 64.62
CA MET A 1 -3.13 3.73 63.49
C MET A 1 -2.31 3.33 62.29
N ARG A 2 -2.99 3.00 61.19
CA ARG A 2 -2.49 2.26 60.02
C ARG A 2 -1.58 3.10 59.12
N PRO A 3 -0.44 2.57 58.65
CA PRO A 3 0.24 3.06 57.46
C PRO A 3 -0.30 2.27 56.24
N GLU A 4 -1.53 2.55 55.80
CA GLU A 4 -2.14 1.87 54.64
C GLU A 4 -2.11 2.72 53.35
N ALA A 5 -1.69 3.99 53.43
CA ALA A 5 -1.78 4.91 52.29
C ALA A 5 -0.57 4.85 51.34
N THR A 6 0.63 4.56 51.83
CA THR A 6 1.88 4.68 51.05
C THR A 6 2.08 3.52 50.07
N THR A 7 1.61 2.32 50.41
CA THR A 7 1.82 1.11 49.61
C THR A 7 0.95 1.07 48.35
N ARG A 8 -0.24 1.69 48.39
CA ARG A 8 -1.16 1.75 47.23
C ARG A 8 -0.64 2.67 46.12
N THR A 9 -0.02 3.79 46.48
CA THR A 9 0.49 4.77 45.50
C THR A 9 1.71 4.25 44.76
N VAL A 10 2.59 3.52 45.46
CA VAL A 10 3.78 2.90 44.86
C VAL A 10 3.39 1.75 43.92
N ALA A 11 2.38 0.95 44.29
CA ALA A 11 1.84 -0.09 43.42
C ALA A 11 1.19 0.48 42.15
N PHE A 12 0.46 1.60 42.25
CA PHE A 12 -0.17 2.24 41.10
C PHE A 12 0.85 2.84 40.11
N LEU A 13 1.92 3.47 40.62
CA LEU A 13 3.00 4.01 39.79
C LEU A 13 3.84 2.91 39.11
N ALA A 14 4.06 1.79 39.78
CA ALA A 14 4.74 0.63 39.19
C ALA A 14 3.91 -0.03 38.07
N VAL A 15 2.57 -0.10 38.21
CA VAL A 15 1.68 -0.64 37.16
C VAL A 15 1.63 0.29 35.95
N VAL A 16 1.61 1.61 36.15
CA VAL A 16 1.67 2.60 35.04
C VAL A 16 3.04 2.58 34.35
N ALA A 17 4.14 2.41 35.09
CA ALA A 17 5.48 2.29 34.52
C ALA A 17 5.70 0.96 33.76
N CYS A 18 5.08 -0.15 34.21
CA CYS A 18 5.09 -1.42 33.47
C CYS A 18 4.20 -1.37 32.21
N LEU A 19 3.11 -0.60 32.20
CA LEU A 19 2.28 -0.40 31.00
C LEU A 19 2.97 0.48 29.94
N LEU A 20 3.92 1.34 30.35
CA LEU A 20 4.70 2.21 29.45
C LEU A 20 6.02 1.59 28.97
N THR A 21 6.41 0.41 29.47
CA THR A 21 7.65 -0.29 29.10
C THR A 21 7.42 -1.56 28.30
N LEU A 22 6.16 -1.87 27.94
CA LEU A 22 5.93 -2.77 26.83
C LEU A 22 6.55 -2.10 25.60
N PRO A 23 7.58 -2.70 24.97
CA PRO A 23 7.93 -2.25 23.65
C PRO A 23 6.67 -2.48 22.83
N LEU A 24 6.01 -1.40 22.44
CA LEU A 24 5.21 -1.37 21.23
C LEU A 24 6.20 -1.66 20.10
N ARG A 25 6.61 -2.92 19.99
CA ARG A 25 7.03 -3.46 18.71
C ARG A 25 5.76 -3.35 17.90
N ALA A 26 5.68 -2.28 17.12
CA ALA A 26 4.71 -2.09 16.05
C ALA A 26 4.94 -3.13 14.92
N GLU A 27 5.26 -4.38 15.28
CA GLU A 27 5.27 -5.54 14.39
C GLU A 27 3.82 -6.00 14.09
N GLY A 28 2.81 -5.35 14.69
CA GLY A 28 1.38 -5.66 14.52
C GLY A 28 0.54 -4.63 13.76
N ALA A 29 1.12 -3.66 13.04
CA ALA A 29 0.31 -2.65 12.34
C ALA A 29 -0.32 -3.16 11.04
N CYS A 30 0.27 -4.16 10.42
CA CYS A 30 -0.22 -4.77 9.20
C CYS A 30 -0.91 -6.06 9.62
N LEU A 31 -2.25 -6.07 9.62
CA LEU A 31 -3.03 -7.27 9.96
C LEU A 31 -2.66 -8.41 8.99
N ALA A 32 -1.69 -9.24 9.37
CA ALA A 32 -1.31 -10.44 8.63
C ALA A 32 -2.28 -11.57 9.00
N SER A 33 -2.72 -12.33 8.00
CA SER A 33 -3.44 -13.59 8.25
C SER A 33 -2.55 -14.53 9.08
N PRO A 34 -3.09 -15.23 10.09
CA PRO A 34 -2.30 -16.13 10.95
C PRO A 34 -1.71 -17.33 10.19
N GLU A 35 -2.27 -17.69 9.02
CA GLU A 35 -1.74 -18.74 8.16
C GLU A 35 -0.93 -18.13 7.00
N PRO A 36 0.31 -18.60 6.75
CA PRO A 36 1.11 -18.10 5.65
C PRO A 36 0.43 -18.43 4.31
N PRO A 37 0.37 -17.49 3.35
CA PRO A 37 -0.30 -17.73 2.08
C PRO A 37 0.48 -18.77 1.26
N ASP A 38 -0.23 -19.51 0.41
CA ASP A 38 0.38 -20.27 -0.68
C ASP A 38 0.96 -19.28 -1.69
N ARG A 39 2.27 -19.08 -1.60
CA ARG A 39 3.03 -18.16 -2.45
C ARG A 39 2.97 -18.49 -3.94
N ASN A 40 2.54 -19.69 -4.33
CA ASN A 40 2.40 -20.08 -5.74
C ASN A 40 0.97 -19.93 -6.26
N ASN A 41 0.02 -19.58 -5.40
CA ASN A 41 -1.39 -19.46 -5.75
C ASN A 41 -1.67 -18.09 -6.39
N PRO A 42 -2.10 -18.03 -7.68
CA PRO A 42 -2.41 -16.77 -8.36
C PRO A 42 -3.51 -15.95 -7.70
N HIS A 43 -4.55 -16.62 -7.17
CA HIS A 43 -5.64 -15.95 -6.48
C HIS A 43 -5.15 -15.28 -5.20
N GLN A 44 -4.44 -16.02 -4.34
CA GLN A 44 -3.92 -15.46 -3.09
C GLN A 44 -2.93 -14.33 -3.32
N PHE A 45 -2.09 -14.41 -4.36
CA PHE A 45 -1.23 -13.29 -4.74
C PHE A 45 -2.02 -12.04 -5.11
N VAL A 46 -3.04 -12.16 -5.96
CA VAL A 46 -3.82 -10.98 -6.38
C VAL A 46 -4.66 -10.43 -5.23
N VAL A 47 -5.15 -11.28 -4.31
CA VAL A 47 -5.77 -10.85 -3.06
C VAL A 47 -4.81 -9.97 -2.25
N ALA A 48 -3.58 -10.43 -2.04
CA ALA A 48 -2.53 -9.70 -1.33
C ALA A 48 -2.12 -8.41 -2.04
N PHE A 49 -2.03 -8.43 -3.38
CA PHE A 49 -1.73 -7.25 -4.18
C PHE A 49 -2.84 -6.19 -4.11
N ILE A 50 -4.12 -6.60 -4.04
CA ILE A 50 -5.22 -5.66 -3.80
C ILE A 50 -5.10 -5.03 -2.40
N GLU A 51 -4.68 -5.79 -1.38
CA GLU A 51 -4.45 -5.25 -0.01
C GLU A 51 -3.28 -4.28 0.02
N SER A 52 -2.19 -4.61 -0.67
CA SER A 52 -1.06 -3.68 -0.76
C SER A 52 -1.49 -2.37 -1.42
N LEU A 53 -2.30 -2.42 -2.49
CA LEU A 53 -2.86 -1.22 -3.11
C LEU A 53 -3.77 -0.44 -2.15
N GLN A 54 -4.53 -1.11 -1.30
CA GLN A 54 -5.40 -0.46 -0.30
C GLN A 54 -4.57 0.28 0.76
N TRP A 55 -3.52 -0.33 1.28
CA TRP A 55 -2.56 0.34 2.16
C TRP A 55 -1.85 1.50 1.47
N GLY A 56 -1.46 1.31 0.20
CA GLY A 56 -0.92 2.38 -0.64
C GLY A 56 -1.88 3.57 -0.75
N LYS A 57 -3.18 3.31 -1.02
CA LYS A 57 -4.22 4.33 -1.08
C LYS A 57 -4.34 5.08 0.24
N GLN A 58 -4.33 4.35 1.35
CA GLN A 58 -4.41 4.93 2.69
C GLN A 58 -3.24 5.88 2.95
N GLY A 59 -2.00 5.42 2.67
CA GLY A 59 -0.79 6.24 2.83
C GLY A 59 -0.80 7.50 1.97
N SER A 60 -1.22 7.41 0.70
CA SER A 60 -1.31 8.59 -0.17
C SER A 60 -2.41 9.57 0.25
N SER A 61 -3.50 9.07 0.85
CA SER A 61 -4.59 9.90 1.37
C SER A 61 -4.30 10.51 2.75
N ARG A 62 -3.21 10.14 3.44
CA ARG A 62 -2.84 10.77 4.72
C ARG A 62 -2.48 12.24 4.57
N VAL A 63 -1.76 12.57 3.49
CA VAL A 63 -1.14 13.88 3.30
C VAL A 63 -2.15 14.84 2.70
N GLN A 64 -2.59 15.82 3.50
CA GLN A 64 -3.53 16.84 3.05
C GLN A 64 -2.76 18.05 2.47
N PRO A 65 -3.21 18.64 1.34
CA PRO A 65 -2.51 19.76 0.71
C PRO A 65 -2.36 21.01 1.59
N ASP A 66 -3.27 21.19 2.56
CA ASP A 66 -3.41 22.34 3.44
C ASP A 66 -3.03 22.05 4.90
N ALA A 67 -2.39 20.90 5.16
CA ALA A 67 -1.98 20.52 6.51
C ALA A 67 -1.03 21.53 7.14
N ALA A 68 -1.27 21.86 8.41
CA ALA A 68 -0.29 22.59 9.22
C ALA A 68 1.02 21.79 9.32
N LEU A 69 2.15 22.47 9.49
CA LEU A 69 3.46 21.83 9.34
C LEU A 69 3.71 20.65 10.28
N GLY A 70 3.32 20.78 11.55
CA GLY A 70 3.42 19.66 12.52
C GLY A 70 2.55 18.47 12.11
N ASP A 71 1.35 18.73 11.61
CA ASP A 71 0.45 17.70 11.11
C ASP A 71 0.99 17.05 9.83
N LEU A 72 1.63 17.83 8.94
CA LEU A 72 2.27 17.32 7.74
C LEU A 72 3.37 16.30 8.08
N LEU A 73 4.26 16.61 9.03
CA LEU A 73 5.33 15.70 9.45
C LEU A 73 4.77 14.40 10.05
N LEU A 74 3.72 14.51 10.87
CA LEU A 74 3.02 13.35 11.41
C LEU A 74 2.34 12.53 10.29
N GLN A 75 1.62 13.17 9.37
CA GLN A 75 0.94 12.53 8.25
C GLN A 75 1.92 11.78 7.34
N LEU A 76 3.09 12.37 7.06
CA LEU A 76 4.16 11.72 6.30
C LEU A 76 4.73 10.50 7.02
N THR A 77 4.88 10.56 8.35
CA THR A 77 5.33 9.41 9.14
C THR A 77 4.30 8.28 9.11
N LEU A 78 3.01 8.61 9.25
CA LEU A 78 1.93 7.61 9.13
C LEU A 78 1.83 7.02 7.73
N ALA A 79 2.03 7.84 6.69
CA ALA A 79 2.06 7.36 5.30
C ALA A 79 3.19 6.35 5.07
N GLN A 80 4.37 6.58 5.65
CA GLN A 80 5.48 5.62 5.58
C GLN A 80 5.14 4.27 6.22
N GLU A 81 4.39 4.27 7.33
CA GLU A 81 3.92 3.02 7.95
C GLU A 81 2.88 2.30 7.07
N ASP A 82 1.94 3.04 6.49
CA ASP A 82 0.96 2.49 5.55
C ASP A 82 1.67 1.86 4.32
N TYR A 83 2.69 2.53 3.75
CA TYR A 83 3.49 1.96 2.65
C TYR A 83 4.34 0.77 3.08
N ARG A 84 4.83 0.75 4.32
CA ARG A 84 5.56 -0.42 4.85
C ARG A 84 4.64 -1.62 4.92
N CYS A 85 3.41 -1.43 5.41
CA CYS A 85 2.40 -2.50 5.39
C CYS A 85 2.08 -2.97 3.98
N ALA A 86 1.96 -2.04 3.03
CA ALA A 86 1.76 -2.39 1.62
C ALA A 86 2.89 -3.28 1.08
N ALA A 87 4.15 -2.98 1.42
CA ALA A 87 5.29 -3.78 1.02
C ALA A 87 5.32 -5.16 1.72
N THR A 88 5.10 -5.20 3.03
CA THR A 88 5.22 -6.42 3.85
C THR A 88 4.24 -7.50 3.42
N ILE A 89 3.01 -7.13 3.02
CA ILE A 89 2.00 -8.10 2.53
C ILE A 89 2.49 -8.90 1.31
N LEU A 90 3.45 -8.36 0.55
CA LEU A 90 3.99 -8.99 -0.65
C LEU A 90 5.28 -9.79 -0.39
N ASP A 91 5.81 -9.79 0.84
CA ASP A 91 7.11 -10.39 1.17
C ASP A 91 7.14 -11.89 0.84
N SER A 92 6.12 -12.65 1.25
CA SER A 92 6.06 -14.11 1.04
C SER A 92 6.02 -14.51 -0.44
N PHE A 93 5.47 -13.64 -1.29
CA PHE A 93 5.33 -13.88 -2.73
C PHE A 93 6.60 -13.59 -3.53
N ALA A 94 7.58 -12.88 -2.95
CA ALA A 94 8.86 -12.62 -3.59
C ALA A 94 9.68 -13.90 -3.85
N GLU A 95 9.38 -14.99 -3.14
CA GLU A 95 10.01 -16.30 -3.26
C GLU A 95 9.14 -17.34 -3.99
N SER A 96 8.10 -16.89 -4.69
CA SER A 96 7.24 -17.78 -5.47
C SER A 96 8.02 -18.48 -6.59
N ASN A 97 7.64 -19.72 -6.91
CA ASN A 97 8.18 -20.46 -8.04
C ASN A 97 7.47 -20.10 -9.36
N ASP A 98 6.39 -19.32 -9.29
CA ASP A 98 5.70 -18.83 -10.47
C ASP A 98 6.56 -17.81 -11.24
N HIS A 99 6.40 -17.75 -12.57
CA HIS A 99 7.21 -16.85 -13.39
C HIS A 99 6.93 -15.36 -13.16
N PHE A 100 5.67 -15.00 -12.89
CA PHE A 100 5.22 -13.61 -12.82
C PHE A 100 5.10 -13.11 -11.38
N ILE A 101 4.57 -13.93 -10.46
CA ILE A 101 4.35 -13.55 -9.05
C ILE A 101 5.56 -12.87 -8.40
N PRO A 102 6.76 -13.46 -8.37
CA PRO A 102 7.88 -12.88 -7.63
C PRO A 102 8.37 -11.57 -8.27
N ARG A 103 8.27 -11.44 -9.60
CA ARG A 103 8.64 -10.21 -10.31
C ARG A 103 7.72 -9.05 -9.93
N ILE A 104 6.40 -9.29 -9.95
CA ILE A 104 5.42 -8.27 -9.59
C ILE A 104 5.54 -7.93 -8.11
N ALA A 105 5.67 -8.93 -7.23
CA ALA A 105 5.87 -8.72 -5.79
C ALA A 105 7.10 -7.87 -5.50
N VAL A 106 8.26 -8.21 -6.08
CA VAL A 106 9.51 -7.46 -5.89
C VAL A 106 9.42 -6.04 -6.42
N LEU A 107 8.84 -5.84 -7.62
CA LEU A 107 8.69 -4.50 -8.18
C LEU A 107 7.77 -3.63 -7.31
N ALA A 108 6.62 -4.14 -6.89
CA ALA A 108 5.69 -3.42 -6.02
C ALA A 108 6.34 -3.04 -4.67
N ARG A 109 7.05 -3.98 -4.04
CA ARG A 109 7.80 -3.74 -2.79
C ARG A 109 8.84 -2.64 -2.95
N LYS A 110 9.57 -2.64 -4.07
CA LYS A 110 10.54 -1.58 -4.39
C LYS A 110 9.86 -0.22 -4.54
N THR A 111 8.73 -0.15 -5.24
CA THR A 111 7.95 1.09 -5.38
C THR A 111 7.47 1.62 -4.02
N TYR A 112 6.93 0.77 -3.14
CA TYR A 112 6.57 1.21 -1.79
C TYR A 112 7.78 1.66 -0.96
N SER A 113 8.93 0.98 -1.10
CA SER A 113 10.17 1.39 -0.45
C SER A 113 10.65 2.75 -0.95
N ALA A 114 10.52 3.04 -2.24
CA ALA A 114 10.82 4.34 -2.81
C ALA A 114 9.87 5.42 -2.27
N LEU A 115 8.56 5.15 -2.18
CA LEU A 115 7.58 6.05 -1.57
C LEU A 115 7.92 6.40 -0.10
N ILE A 116 8.35 5.40 0.69
CA ILE A 116 8.83 5.62 2.06
C ILE A 116 10.04 6.56 2.07
N GLU A 117 11.02 6.32 1.19
CA GLU A 117 12.23 7.14 1.10
C GLU A 117 11.90 8.58 0.66
N PHE A 118 10.94 8.77 -0.23
CA PHE A 118 10.45 10.11 -0.60
C PHE A 118 9.87 10.84 0.61
N ASP A 119 9.00 10.19 1.38
CA ASP A 119 8.40 10.80 2.57
C ASP A 119 9.45 11.12 3.65
N ARG A 120 10.48 10.27 3.81
CA ARG A 120 11.62 10.54 4.70
C ARG A 120 12.41 11.76 4.27
N ARG A 121 12.73 11.88 2.97
CA ARG A 121 13.43 13.06 2.42
C ARG A 121 12.59 14.31 2.58
N LEU A 122 11.28 14.21 2.36
CA LEU A 122 10.37 15.34 2.53
C LEU A 122 10.34 15.83 3.97
N VAL A 123 10.28 14.92 4.95
CA VAL A 123 10.40 15.25 6.38
C VAL A 123 11.73 15.92 6.70
N ALA A 124 12.85 15.38 6.19
CA ALA A 124 14.19 15.90 6.46
C ALA A 124 14.39 17.32 5.89
N GLU A 125 14.03 17.54 4.62
CA GLU A 125 14.15 18.84 3.95
C GLU A 125 13.20 19.88 4.59
N THR A 126 11.99 19.46 4.96
CA THR A 126 11.02 20.33 5.65
C THR A 126 11.53 20.76 7.03
N THR A 127 12.13 19.83 7.79
CA THR A 127 12.69 20.13 9.11
C THR A 127 13.91 21.04 8.98
N ALA A 128 14.83 20.74 8.05
CA ALA A 128 16.03 21.56 7.82
C ALA A 128 15.70 22.99 7.37
N ALA A 129 14.60 23.17 6.63
CA ALA A 129 14.12 24.49 6.23
C ALA A 129 13.63 25.34 7.40
N LEU A 130 13.14 24.73 8.49
CA LEU A 130 12.74 25.43 9.70
C LEU A 130 13.94 25.86 10.54
N ASP A 131 15.01 25.08 10.51
CA ASP A 131 16.23 25.33 11.28
C ASP A 131 17.15 26.37 10.61
N THR A 132 16.88 26.77 9.36
CA THR A 132 17.78 27.64 8.58
C THR A 132 17.11 28.98 8.18
N PRO A 133 17.61 30.14 8.64
CA PRO A 133 17.11 31.44 8.21
C PRO A 133 17.46 31.73 6.74
N GLY A 134 16.46 31.97 5.87
CA GLY A 134 16.64 32.70 4.60
C GLY A 134 16.77 31.90 3.29
N GLY A 135 16.61 30.57 3.28
CA GLY A 135 16.83 29.72 2.10
C GLY A 135 15.60 29.22 1.33
N LEU A 136 14.42 29.84 1.51
CA LEU A 136 13.10 29.29 1.13
C LEU A 136 12.96 28.90 -0.35
N GLY A 137 13.56 29.64 -1.29
CA GLY A 137 13.42 29.35 -2.74
C GLY A 137 14.02 27.99 -3.14
N SER A 138 15.26 27.71 -2.74
CA SER A 138 15.93 26.43 -3.08
C SER A 138 15.31 25.21 -2.38
N VAL A 139 14.59 25.44 -1.29
CA VAL A 139 13.83 24.40 -0.58
C VAL A 139 12.57 24.09 -1.38
N ILE A 140 11.83 25.09 -1.84
CA ILE A 140 10.61 24.89 -2.64
C ILE A 140 10.89 24.10 -3.93
N ASP A 141 11.99 24.38 -4.62
CA ASP A 141 12.38 23.64 -5.83
C ASP A 141 12.69 22.16 -5.52
N ARG A 142 13.35 21.89 -4.39
CA ARG A 142 13.64 20.53 -3.93
C ARG A 142 12.38 19.78 -3.53
N LEU A 143 11.49 20.42 -2.76
CA LEU A 143 10.19 19.84 -2.37
C LEU A 143 9.34 19.53 -3.62
N SER A 144 9.30 20.44 -4.60
CA SER A 144 8.58 20.23 -5.86
C SER A 144 9.16 19.07 -6.67
N SER A 145 10.48 18.97 -6.75
CA SER A 145 11.17 17.86 -7.42
C SER A 145 10.88 16.51 -6.75
N LEU A 146 10.86 16.47 -5.41
CA LEU A 146 10.46 15.28 -4.65
C LEU A 146 9.00 14.89 -4.92
N GLY A 147 8.09 15.87 -5.00
CA GLY A 147 6.69 15.65 -5.35
C GLY A 147 6.50 15.07 -6.75
N ALA A 148 7.25 15.57 -7.74
CA ALA A 148 7.23 15.04 -9.11
C ALA A 148 7.73 13.59 -9.16
N ALA A 149 8.86 13.29 -8.50
CA ALA A 149 9.41 11.93 -8.44
C ALA A 149 8.48 10.94 -7.71
N LYS A 150 7.81 11.38 -6.62
CA LYS A 150 6.78 10.58 -5.93
C LYS A 150 5.61 10.24 -6.87
N THR A 151 5.23 11.17 -7.76
CA THR A 151 4.17 10.95 -8.76
C THR A 151 4.60 9.93 -9.83
N GLU A 152 5.87 9.93 -10.20
CA GLU A 152 6.45 8.94 -11.11
C GLU A 152 6.42 7.53 -10.52
N GLU A 153 6.76 7.35 -9.23
CA GLU A 153 6.64 6.04 -8.55
C GLU A 153 5.20 5.51 -8.54
N TRP A 154 4.23 6.39 -8.29
CA TRP A 154 2.81 6.06 -8.39
C TRP A 154 2.41 5.63 -9.80
N THR A 155 2.98 6.26 -10.83
CA THR A 155 2.81 5.85 -12.22
C THR A 155 3.45 4.48 -12.47
N GLY A 156 4.61 4.19 -11.88
CA GLY A 156 5.23 2.86 -11.86
C GLY A 156 4.29 1.79 -11.30
N LEU A 157 3.60 2.09 -10.19
CA LEU A 157 2.64 1.17 -9.59
C LEU A 157 1.46 0.82 -10.51
N ASN A 158 1.00 1.78 -11.33
CA ASN A 158 -0.03 1.50 -12.35
C ASN A 158 0.47 0.52 -13.42
N HIS A 159 1.73 0.64 -13.85
CA HIS A 159 2.33 -0.32 -14.79
C HIS A 159 2.47 -1.70 -14.16
N ILE A 160 2.87 -1.77 -12.89
CA ILE A 160 2.96 -3.01 -12.13
C ILE A 160 1.58 -3.65 -12.00
N ALA A 161 0.53 -2.87 -11.72
CA ALA A 161 -0.85 -3.36 -11.67
C ALA A 161 -1.33 -3.88 -13.04
N ALA A 162 -1.03 -3.18 -14.12
CA ALA A 162 -1.30 -3.67 -15.48
C ALA A 162 -0.57 -4.99 -15.76
N ALA A 163 0.68 -5.15 -15.31
CA ALA A 163 1.45 -6.37 -15.47
C ALA A 163 0.98 -7.50 -14.53
N SER A 164 0.44 -7.17 -13.36
CA SER A 164 0.00 -8.16 -12.36
C SER A 164 -1.10 -9.09 -12.88
N VAL A 165 -1.89 -8.65 -13.87
CA VAL A 165 -2.93 -9.48 -14.50
C VAL A 165 -2.35 -10.72 -15.20
N TYR A 166 -1.08 -10.69 -15.61
CA TYR A 166 -0.41 -11.84 -16.22
C TYR A 166 -0.25 -13.01 -15.25
N VAL A 167 -0.24 -12.76 -13.93
CA VAL A 167 -0.28 -13.82 -12.91
C VAL A 167 -1.53 -14.67 -13.06
N LEU A 168 -2.65 -14.06 -13.47
CA LEU A 168 -3.95 -14.72 -13.64
C LEU A 168 -4.10 -15.41 -14.99
N VAL A 169 -3.27 -15.11 -15.99
CA VAL A 169 -3.42 -15.65 -17.35
C VAL A 169 -2.81 -17.04 -17.44
N LYS A 170 -3.54 -17.98 -18.06
CA LYS A 170 -2.98 -19.25 -18.50
C LYS A 170 -2.33 -19.07 -19.86
N PHE A 171 -1.09 -19.51 -19.99
CA PHE A 171 -0.35 -19.50 -21.24
C PHE A 171 -0.27 -20.92 -21.83
N GLY A 172 -0.33 -21.02 -23.15
CA GLY A 172 -0.09 -22.26 -23.89
C GLY A 172 1.39 -22.60 -24.00
N GLU A 173 1.71 -23.76 -24.56
CA GLU A 173 3.10 -24.25 -24.71
C GLU A 173 3.97 -23.32 -25.57
N ASN A 174 3.37 -22.60 -26.52
CA ASN A 174 4.04 -21.61 -27.36
C ASN A 174 4.21 -20.23 -26.69
N GLY A 175 3.87 -20.10 -25.40
CA GLY A 175 3.92 -18.84 -24.66
C GLY A 175 2.80 -17.86 -25.00
N ALA A 176 1.83 -18.21 -25.86
CA ALA A 176 0.71 -17.35 -26.17
C ALA A 176 -0.40 -17.46 -25.09
N PRO A 177 -1.13 -16.38 -24.78
CA PRO A 177 -2.23 -16.41 -23.83
C PRO A 177 -3.37 -17.31 -24.33
N SER A 178 -3.80 -18.28 -23.52
CA SER A 178 -4.81 -19.26 -23.91
C SER A 178 -6.25 -18.74 -23.80
N ARG A 179 -6.43 -17.44 -23.54
CA ARG A 179 -7.72 -16.79 -23.18
C ARG A 179 -8.42 -17.39 -21.95
N ARG A 180 -7.73 -18.22 -21.17
CA ARG A 180 -8.22 -18.76 -19.91
C ARG A 180 -7.45 -18.16 -18.75
N LEU A 181 -8.13 -18.04 -17.62
CA LEU A 181 -7.55 -17.64 -16.36
C LEU A 181 -7.12 -18.87 -15.55
N ARG A 182 -6.19 -18.66 -14.63
CA ARG A 182 -5.72 -19.63 -13.62
C ARG A 182 -6.55 -19.61 -12.34
N ILE A 183 -7.68 -18.90 -12.37
CA ILE A 183 -8.62 -18.75 -11.27
C ILE A 183 -10.02 -19.18 -11.73
N THR A 184 -10.82 -19.61 -10.77
CA THR A 184 -12.22 -20.00 -10.93
C THR A 184 -13.16 -18.78 -11.02
N ARG A 185 -14.42 -19.01 -11.38
CA ARG A 185 -15.47 -17.98 -11.37
C ARG A 185 -15.74 -17.44 -9.98
N SER A 186 -15.65 -18.27 -8.94
CA SER A 186 -15.85 -17.82 -7.56
C SER A 186 -14.71 -16.91 -7.11
N GLU A 187 -13.46 -17.30 -7.36
CA GLU A 187 -12.27 -16.48 -7.07
C GLU A 187 -12.30 -15.16 -7.86
N ARG A 188 -12.66 -15.20 -9.14
CA ARG A 188 -12.84 -13.99 -9.96
C ARG A 188 -13.87 -13.03 -9.36
N ARG A 189 -14.99 -13.57 -8.87
CA ARG A 189 -16.04 -12.76 -8.21
C ARG A 189 -15.56 -12.20 -6.88
N GLU A 190 -14.81 -12.97 -6.10
CA GLU A 190 -14.22 -12.52 -4.84
C GLU A 190 -13.28 -11.33 -5.06
N LEU A 191 -12.36 -11.44 -6.03
CA LEU A 191 -11.44 -10.35 -6.38
C LEU A 191 -12.18 -9.07 -6.79
N LEU A 192 -13.24 -9.19 -7.60
CA LEU A 192 -14.08 -8.06 -7.99
C LEU A 192 -14.75 -7.41 -6.79
N GLN A 193 -15.36 -8.21 -5.91
CA GLN A 193 -16.00 -7.70 -4.69
C GLN A 193 -14.98 -7.05 -3.74
N LYS A 194 -13.75 -7.55 -3.72
CA LYS A 194 -12.68 -7.01 -2.87
C LYS A 194 -12.21 -5.64 -3.39
N LEU A 195 -12.02 -5.52 -4.69
CA LEU A 195 -11.73 -4.23 -5.36
C LEU A 195 -12.85 -3.22 -5.12
N GLU A 196 -14.11 -3.61 -5.30
CA GLU A 196 -15.25 -2.71 -5.08
C GLU A 196 -15.36 -2.23 -3.63
N ARG A 197 -15.12 -3.13 -2.66
CA ARG A 197 -15.13 -2.80 -1.23
C ARG A 197 -13.99 -1.85 -0.84
N ALA A 198 -12.78 -2.09 -1.35
CA ALA A 198 -11.61 -1.32 -0.96
C ALA A 198 -11.51 0.05 -1.67
N PHE A 199 -11.95 0.15 -2.93
CA PHE A 199 -11.75 1.34 -3.76
C PHE A 199 -13.05 2.08 -4.10
N GLY A 200 -14.21 1.50 -3.78
CA GLY A 200 -15.52 2.10 -4.01
C GLY A 200 -16.00 1.99 -5.47
N PRO A 201 -17.19 2.52 -5.80
CA PRO A 201 -17.80 2.35 -7.12
C PRO A 201 -17.09 3.10 -8.26
N GLY A 202 -16.21 4.06 -7.95
CA GLY A 202 -15.51 4.88 -8.95
C GLY A 202 -14.65 4.08 -9.93
N ILE A 203 -14.09 2.95 -9.48
CA ILE A 203 -13.29 2.05 -10.35
C ILE A 203 -14.13 1.34 -11.42
N ARG A 204 -15.47 1.43 -11.38
CA ARG A 204 -16.37 0.78 -12.36
C ARG A 204 -16.61 1.63 -13.60
N ILE A 205 -16.79 2.93 -13.40
CA ILE A 205 -17.27 3.89 -14.41
C ILE A 205 -16.14 4.66 -15.09
N GLY A 206 -14.90 4.39 -14.67
CA GLY A 206 -13.71 5.14 -15.06
C GLY A 206 -13.43 6.26 -14.06
N LEU A 207 -12.15 6.54 -13.85
CA LEU A 207 -11.64 7.54 -12.91
C LEU A 207 -11.86 8.95 -13.49
N ARG A 208 -13.13 9.36 -13.59
CA ARG A 208 -13.50 10.74 -13.89
C ARG A 208 -13.61 11.47 -12.56
N SER A 209 -12.62 12.27 -12.22
CA SER A 209 -12.84 13.31 -11.24
C SER A 209 -13.78 14.37 -11.84
N ALA A 210 -14.65 14.94 -11.00
CA ALA A 210 -15.19 16.25 -11.32
C ALA A 210 -13.99 17.19 -11.54
N ALA A 211 -14.08 18.05 -12.56
CA ALA A 211 -12.98 18.86 -13.05
C ALA A 211 -12.10 19.44 -11.92
N GLY A 212 -10.91 18.84 -11.70
CA GLY A 212 -9.91 19.34 -10.76
C GLY A 212 -9.42 18.37 -9.68
N ASP A 213 -10.17 17.33 -9.31
CA ASP A 213 -9.68 16.43 -8.24
C ASP A 213 -8.59 15.49 -8.75
N THR A 214 -7.48 15.41 -8.01
CA THR A 214 -6.41 14.46 -8.28
C THR A 214 -6.91 13.05 -7.98
N VAL A 215 -6.91 12.19 -9.00
CA VAL A 215 -7.22 10.77 -8.83
C VAL A 215 -6.10 10.13 -8.02
N ASN A 216 -6.44 9.49 -6.90
CA ASN A 216 -5.45 8.72 -6.13
C ASN A 216 -4.88 7.62 -7.04
N ALA A 217 -3.55 7.58 -7.19
CA ALA A 217 -2.92 6.67 -8.13
C ALA A 217 -3.22 5.18 -7.83
N ALA A 218 -3.48 4.82 -6.57
CA ALA A 218 -3.92 3.47 -6.21
C ALA A 218 -5.31 3.12 -6.79
N ASP A 219 -6.21 4.10 -6.98
CA ASP A 219 -7.48 3.89 -7.68
C ASP A 219 -7.24 3.61 -9.17
N GLY A 220 -6.17 4.18 -9.76
CA GLY A 220 -5.63 3.86 -11.08
C GLY A 220 -5.31 2.37 -11.26
N ALA A 221 -4.49 1.86 -10.35
CA ALA A 221 -4.08 0.47 -10.32
C ALA A 221 -5.27 -0.48 -10.12
N ALA A 222 -6.16 -0.15 -9.18
CA ALA A 222 -7.38 -0.92 -8.91
C ALA A 222 -8.33 -0.95 -10.11
N TYR A 223 -8.48 0.18 -10.82
CA TYR A 223 -9.26 0.26 -12.06
C TYR A 223 -8.74 -0.69 -13.14
N LEU A 224 -7.41 -0.76 -13.34
CA LEU A 224 -6.81 -1.64 -14.34
C LEU A 224 -7.08 -3.12 -14.04
N LEU A 225 -6.95 -3.53 -12.78
CA LEU A 225 -7.31 -4.86 -12.30
C LEU A 225 -8.78 -5.16 -12.52
N TYR A 226 -9.67 -4.25 -12.10
CA TYR A 226 -11.11 -4.40 -12.26
C TYR A 226 -11.52 -4.55 -13.73
N ARG A 227 -10.96 -3.71 -14.61
CA ARG A 227 -11.22 -3.78 -16.06
C ARG A 227 -10.79 -5.12 -16.65
N PHE A 228 -9.63 -5.63 -16.27
CA PHE A 228 -9.18 -6.95 -16.71
C PHE A 228 -10.11 -8.06 -16.20
N LEU A 229 -10.45 -8.04 -14.91
CA LEU A 229 -11.32 -9.03 -14.28
C LEU A 229 -12.77 -8.96 -14.77
N THR A 230 -13.22 -7.88 -15.41
CA THR A 230 -14.56 -7.78 -16.01
C THR A 230 -14.58 -8.10 -17.51
N ASP A 231 -13.42 -8.23 -18.14
CA ASP A 231 -13.32 -8.50 -19.56
C ASP A 231 -13.74 -9.93 -19.90
N ARG A 232 -14.82 -10.06 -20.68
CA ARG A 232 -15.41 -11.35 -21.07
C ARG A 232 -14.54 -12.14 -22.06
N LYS A 233 -13.50 -11.53 -22.64
CA LYS A 233 -12.55 -12.27 -23.49
C LYS A 233 -11.76 -13.32 -22.72
N TRP A 234 -11.62 -13.13 -21.40
CA TRP A 234 -10.95 -14.07 -20.50
C TRP A 234 -11.98 -14.95 -19.81
N ARG A 235 -11.88 -16.26 -20.03
CA ARG A 235 -12.73 -17.26 -19.36
C ARG A 235 -12.08 -17.74 -18.08
N ALA A 236 -12.88 -17.95 -17.04
CA ALA A 236 -12.38 -18.58 -15.82
C ALA A 236 -11.93 -20.03 -16.08
N MET A 237 -11.22 -20.63 -15.13
CA MET A 237 -10.71 -21.99 -15.23
C MET A 237 -11.83 -23.03 -15.37
N ASP A 238 -12.98 -22.78 -14.73
CA ASP A 238 -14.16 -23.64 -14.64
C ASP A 238 -15.32 -23.19 -15.56
N GLU A 239 -15.02 -22.40 -16.61
CA GLU A 239 -15.96 -21.92 -17.64
C GLU A 239 -15.69 -22.54 -19.02
#